data_AF-A0A962IEV9-F1
#
_entry.id   AF-A0A962IEV9-F1
#
_cell.length_a   1.000
_cell.length_b   1.000
_cell.length_c   1.000
_cell.angle_alpha   90.00
_cell.angle_beta   90.00
_cell.angle_gamma   90.00
#
_symmetry.space_group_name_H-M   'P 1'
#
loop_
_entity.id
_entity.type
_entity.pdbx_description
1 polymer ?
#
loop_
_entity_poly.entity_id
_entity_poly.type
_entity_poly.pdbx_seq_one_letter_code
_entity_poly.pdbx_strand_id
1 'polypeptide(L)'
;DTDDDGDGKLSADEQNDPNDDGSPTDAVDSDGDGKPDYLDADDADGPDGDPDGDGLSNADEAKAGTDPNNPDTDGDGVPDGVEVGADPANPTDTDGDGTPNALDTDDDNDGVLTTHENYNGGTPADDDTDGDGTPDYLDTDDDGDGKLSADEQNDPDQDKDPSDAVDTDGDGIPDYLDANDQDGPLVDADGDGLTNDQESQIGTDPNDPDSDGDGIPDGTEVGSDPASPIDTDGDGTPDALDTDDDGDGVLTANENYNGGTPANDDTDGDGIPDYLDTDDDGDGILSANEGNDPDNNGDPDDAVDTDGDSIPDYLDAVDNRPDTDGDGIVDADDLDDDDDGILDTVEGDGSVDTDNDGIPDSLDEDSDGDGVPDGIEARDTNHDGVADTAPSGIDADNDGLDDAFDVDQGGTAPPLQDTDGDGTPDFRDADDDGDGVLSTNENYNSGTLASNDTDGDGIPDYLDPDDDGDGKLSSAEQNDPDSNGSPTDAVDSDGDGIVDYLDANDTDGPLGDPDGDGLTNQQETAIGTNPNNPD
;
A
#
# COMPACT_ATOMS: atom_id res chain seq x y z
N ASP A 1 -51.86 44.29 77.61
CA ASP A 1 -51.11 44.57 76.40
C ASP A 1 -49.76 43.90 76.55
N THR A 2 -49.86 42.61 76.35
CA THR A 2 -48.79 41.65 76.29
C THR A 2 -48.71 41.27 74.82
N ASP A 3 -47.50 40.99 74.38
CA ASP A 3 -47.20 40.31 73.13
C ASP A 3 -47.83 38.91 73.22
N ASP A 4 -49.08 38.80 72.74
CA ASP A 4 -49.95 37.65 73.00
C ASP A 4 -49.64 36.45 72.10
N ASP A 5 -48.96 36.66 70.98
CA ASP A 5 -48.43 35.66 70.03
C ASP A 5 -46.90 35.45 70.16
N GLY A 6 -46.17 36.41 70.72
CA GLY A 6 -44.78 36.24 71.14
C GLY A 6 -43.74 36.71 70.13
N ASP A 7 -44.13 37.49 69.11
CA ASP A 7 -43.31 37.91 67.97
C ASP A 7 -42.38 39.11 68.30
N GLY A 8 -42.49 39.65 69.51
CA GLY A 8 -41.71 40.78 70.00
C GLY A 8 -42.31 42.16 69.70
N LYS A 9 -43.47 42.24 69.05
CA LYS A 9 -44.32 43.43 68.95
C LYS A 9 -45.41 43.38 70.02
N LEU A 10 -45.96 44.54 70.38
CA LEU A 10 -47.07 44.59 71.32
C LEU A 10 -48.36 44.43 70.53
N SER A 11 -49.27 43.58 70.99
CA SER A 11 -50.53 43.31 70.29
C SER A 11 -51.42 44.54 70.04
N ALA A 12 -51.18 45.68 70.70
CA ALA A 12 -51.83 46.95 70.36
C ALA A 12 -51.25 47.70 69.15
N ASP A 13 -50.02 47.39 68.73
CA ASP A 13 -49.37 47.95 67.54
C ASP A 13 -49.78 47.18 66.26
N GLU A 14 -50.56 46.10 66.40
CA GLU A 14 -50.94 45.13 65.36
C GLU A 14 -52.45 45.15 65.03
N GLN A 15 -53.11 46.27 65.35
CA GLN A 15 -54.51 46.54 64.95
C GLN A 15 -55.52 45.48 65.43
N ASN A 16 -55.38 44.96 66.66
CA ASN A 16 -56.26 43.89 67.19
C ASN A 16 -57.76 44.22 67.30
N ASP A 17 -58.11 45.51 67.32
CA ASP A 17 -59.47 46.03 67.40
C ASP A 17 -59.48 47.44 66.77
N PRO A 18 -59.59 47.54 65.43
CA PRO A 18 -59.43 48.81 64.71
C PRO A 18 -60.49 49.86 65.08
N ASN A 19 -61.61 49.45 65.68
CA ASN A 19 -62.73 50.33 66.01
C ASN A 19 -62.99 50.48 67.53
N ASP A 20 -62.25 49.76 68.38
CA ASP A 20 -62.28 49.76 69.85
C ASP A 20 -63.66 49.36 70.43
N ASP A 21 -64.33 48.37 69.81
CA ASP A 21 -65.65 47.87 70.21
C ASP A 21 -65.64 46.55 71.01
N GLY A 22 -64.46 45.93 71.15
CA GLY A 22 -64.23 44.70 71.89
C GLY A 22 -64.73 43.43 71.20
N SER A 23 -65.00 43.48 69.89
CA SER A 23 -65.36 42.33 69.05
C SER A 23 -64.18 41.92 68.17
N PRO A 24 -63.72 40.66 68.21
CA PRO A 24 -62.57 40.20 67.40
C PRO A 24 -62.90 39.98 65.91
N THR A 25 -64.05 40.48 65.44
CA THR A 25 -64.64 40.12 64.14
C THR A 25 -64.27 41.05 63.00
N ASP A 26 -63.60 42.15 63.30
CA ASP A 26 -63.16 43.16 62.34
C ASP A 26 -61.64 43.41 62.38
N ALA A 27 -60.92 42.51 63.06
CA ALA A 27 -59.48 42.41 62.93
C ALA A 27 -59.09 42.03 61.49
N VAL A 28 -57.95 42.54 61.04
CA VAL A 28 -57.42 42.23 59.71
C VAL A 28 -56.93 40.78 59.73
N ASP A 29 -57.35 40.03 58.72
CA ASP A 29 -57.03 38.64 58.41
C ASP A 29 -56.57 38.72 56.95
N SER A 30 -55.26 38.83 56.78
CA SER A 30 -54.62 39.23 55.52
C SER A 30 -54.60 38.09 54.50
N ASP A 31 -54.57 36.84 54.95
CA ASP A 31 -54.49 35.63 54.13
C ASP A 31 -55.85 34.91 53.95
N GLY A 32 -56.84 35.23 54.80
CA GLY A 32 -58.21 34.75 54.72
C GLY A 32 -58.44 33.36 55.32
N ASP A 33 -57.54 32.89 56.17
CA ASP A 33 -57.60 31.56 56.81
C ASP A 33 -58.62 31.49 57.97
N GLY A 34 -59.10 32.65 58.43
CA GLY A 34 -60.06 32.79 59.52
C GLY A 34 -59.43 33.06 60.90
N LYS A 35 -58.13 33.38 60.97
CA LYS A 35 -57.36 33.74 62.15
C LYS A 35 -56.83 35.18 61.97
N PRO A 36 -56.99 36.07 62.96
CA PRO A 36 -56.53 37.46 62.79
C PRO A 36 -55.01 37.62 62.91
N ASP A 37 -54.40 38.50 62.12
CA ASP A 37 -52.95 38.75 62.02
C ASP A 37 -52.24 38.90 63.38
N TYR A 38 -52.86 39.54 64.38
CA TYR A 38 -52.28 39.74 65.74
C TYR A 38 -52.31 38.48 66.64
N LEU A 39 -52.91 37.41 66.15
CA LEU A 39 -52.87 36.06 66.69
C LEU A 39 -52.20 35.11 65.69
N ASP A 40 -51.77 35.64 64.56
CA ASP A 40 -51.30 34.90 63.41
C ASP A 40 -49.86 35.28 63.09
N ALA A 41 -48.98 34.50 63.70
CA ALA A 41 -47.61 34.46 63.30
C ALA A 41 -47.58 33.76 61.94
N ASP A 42 -47.64 34.53 60.84
CA ASP A 42 -47.04 34.18 59.54
C ASP A 42 -45.51 34.01 59.76
N ASP A 43 -45.18 33.00 60.55
CA ASP A 43 -43.85 32.53 60.87
C ASP A 43 -43.67 31.32 59.98
N ALA A 44 -42.62 31.35 59.17
CA ALA A 44 -42.18 30.17 58.43
C ALA A 44 -42.06 28.93 59.37
N ASP A 45 -41.91 29.14 60.68
CA ASP A 45 -41.61 28.20 61.75
C ASP A 45 -42.82 27.36 62.29
N GLY A 46 -44.05 27.57 61.81
CA GLY A 46 -45.27 26.86 62.26
C GLY A 46 -45.52 25.52 61.55
N PRO A 47 -46.36 24.58 62.06
CA PRO A 47 -46.55 23.25 61.44
C PRO A 47 -47.06 23.25 59.99
N ASP A 48 -47.75 24.31 59.56
CA ASP A 48 -48.23 24.49 58.19
C ASP A 48 -47.31 25.42 57.35
N GLY A 49 -46.19 25.89 57.93
CA GLY A 49 -45.20 26.73 57.25
C GLY A 49 -44.23 25.92 56.39
N ASP A 50 -43.64 26.58 55.39
CA ASP A 50 -42.70 26.05 54.37
C ASP A 50 -41.53 27.06 54.26
N PRO A 51 -40.49 26.94 55.12
CA PRO A 51 -39.44 27.95 55.26
C PRO A 51 -38.46 28.02 54.09
N ASP A 52 -38.20 26.89 53.46
CA ASP A 52 -37.23 26.72 52.39
C ASP A 52 -37.85 26.69 50.99
N GLY A 53 -39.17 26.53 50.90
CA GLY A 53 -39.95 26.74 49.69
C GLY A 53 -39.92 25.54 48.73
N ASP A 54 -39.66 24.34 49.24
CA ASP A 54 -39.65 23.09 48.48
C ASP A 54 -41.07 22.55 48.19
N GLY A 55 -42.07 23.07 48.91
CA GLY A 55 -43.48 22.70 48.80
C GLY A 55 -43.97 21.72 49.87
N LEU A 56 -43.13 21.32 50.82
CA LEU A 56 -43.53 20.60 52.03
C LEU A 56 -43.76 21.56 53.19
N SER A 57 -44.65 21.16 54.11
CA SER A 57 -44.83 21.89 55.35
C SER A 57 -43.96 21.28 56.46
N ASN A 58 -43.59 22.07 57.46
CA ASN A 58 -42.85 21.63 58.65
C ASN A 58 -43.45 20.36 59.31
N ALA A 59 -44.78 20.16 59.22
CA ALA A 59 -45.46 18.98 59.73
C ALA A 59 -45.41 17.77 58.80
N ASP A 60 -45.28 17.97 57.49
CA ASP A 60 -45.08 16.91 56.50
C ASP A 60 -43.62 16.46 56.48
N GLU A 61 -42.68 17.40 56.55
CA GLU A 61 -41.25 17.10 56.71
C GLU A 61 -40.96 16.34 57.99
N ALA A 62 -41.59 16.72 59.11
CA ALA A 62 -41.47 15.96 60.36
C ALA A 62 -42.00 14.51 60.27
N LYS A 63 -42.84 14.18 59.28
CA LYS A 63 -43.30 12.82 59.01
C LYS A 63 -42.35 12.08 58.07
N ALA A 64 -41.87 12.77 57.02
CA ALA A 64 -40.94 12.24 56.04
C ALA A 64 -39.52 12.03 56.62
N GLY A 65 -39.11 12.89 57.55
CA GLY A 65 -37.80 12.87 58.19
C GLY A 65 -36.81 13.92 57.65
N THR A 66 -37.25 14.79 56.74
CA THR A 66 -36.48 15.86 56.09
C THR A 66 -36.27 17.08 57.01
N ASP A 67 -35.40 18.02 56.62
CA ASP A 67 -35.07 19.24 57.38
C ASP A 67 -35.87 20.47 56.91
N PRO A 68 -36.78 21.01 57.74
CA PRO A 68 -37.58 22.23 57.50
C PRO A 68 -36.92 23.52 57.05
N ASN A 69 -35.61 23.55 56.89
CA ASN A 69 -34.90 24.75 56.47
C ASN A 69 -33.90 24.43 55.35
N ASN A 70 -33.99 23.25 54.76
CA ASN A 70 -33.14 22.77 53.70
C ASN A 70 -34.02 22.10 52.64
N PRO A 71 -34.23 22.72 51.47
CA PRO A 71 -35.21 22.26 50.49
C PRO A 71 -34.81 20.96 49.76
N ASP A 72 -33.72 20.32 50.17
CA ASP A 72 -33.00 19.20 49.55
C ASP A 72 -32.09 18.63 50.65
N THR A 73 -32.61 17.66 51.42
CA THR A 73 -32.05 17.25 52.72
C THR A 73 -30.78 16.42 52.59
N ASP A 74 -30.72 15.49 51.64
CA ASP A 74 -29.52 14.70 51.31
C ASP A 74 -28.52 15.48 50.44
N GLY A 75 -28.98 16.53 49.75
CA GLY A 75 -28.16 17.40 48.92
C GLY A 75 -27.88 16.80 47.55
N ASP A 76 -28.75 15.94 47.04
CA ASP A 76 -28.53 15.22 45.79
C ASP A 76 -28.95 16.00 44.52
N GLY A 77 -29.62 17.15 44.72
CA GLY A 77 -30.06 18.03 43.65
C GLY A 77 -31.53 17.88 43.26
N VAL A 78 -32.25 16.94 43.86
CA VAL A 78 -33.71 16.85 43.80
C VAL A 78 -34.30 17.47 45.09
N PRO A 79 -35.36 18.29 45.01
CA PRO A 79 -35.96 18.87 46.22
C PRO A 79 -36.80 17.85 46.99
N ASP A 80 -36.75 17.90 48.32
CA ASP A 80 -37.51 17.04 49.23
C ASP A 80 -39.01 16.95 48.84
N GLY A 81 -39.63 18.07 48.49
CA GLY A 81 -41.02 18.14 48.06
C GLY A 81 -41.37 17.42 46.76
N VAL A 82 -40.38 17.05 45.95
CA VAL A 82 -40.53 16.17 44.78
C VAL A 82 -40.49 14.71 45.22
N GLU A 83 -39.50 14.33 46.02
CA GLU A 83 -39.16 12.94 46.33
C GLU A 83 -40.04 12.31 47.41
N VAL A 84 -40.43 13.10 48.42
CA VAL A 84 -41.35 12.64 49.49
C VAL A 84 -42.68 12.13 48.91
N GLY A 85 -43.06 12.62 47.73
CA GLY A 85 -44.24 12.17 47.01
C GLY A 85 -45.57 12.57 47.68
N ALA A 86 -46.65 11.89 47.29
CA ALA A 86 -48.01 12.34 47.63
C ALA A 86 -48.46 12.05 49.07
N ASP A 87 -47.75 11.19 49.82
CA ASP A 87 -48.09 10.82 51.20
C ASP A 87 -46.85 10.93 52.11
N PRO A 88 -46.63 12.09 52.75
CA PRO A 88 -45.50 12.29 53.67
C PRO A 88 -45.46 11.34 54.88
N ALA A 89 -46.53 10.58 55.16
CA ALA A 89 -46.51 9.55 56.19
C ALA A 89 -45.97 8.20 55.70
N ASN A 90 -45.85 8.02 54.39
CA ASN A 90 -45.25 6.88 53.69
C ASN A 90 -44.48 7.45 52.48
N PRO A 91 -43.36 8.14 52.72
CA PRO A 91 -42.58 8.75 51.64
C PRO A 91 -42.11 7.71 50.64
N THR A 92 -41.82 8.14 49.41
CA THR A 92 -41.28 7.29 48.34
C THR A 92 -39.95 6.68 48.77
N ASP A 93 -39.73 5.43 48.36
CA ASP A 93 -38.58 4.57 48.66
C ASP A 93 -38.47 3.64 47.46
N THR A 94 -37.76 4.09 46.42
CA THR A 94 -37.77 3.51 45.07
C THR A 94 -37.05 2.16 45.04
N ASP A 95 -35.85 2.09 45.61
CA ASP A 95 -35.06 0.86 45.70
C ASP A 95 -35.55 -0.12 46.81
N GLY A 96 -36.32 0.39 47.78
CA GLY A 96 -36.88 -0.39 48.88
C GLY A 96 -35.88 -0.77 49.97
N ASP A 97 -34.75 -0.06 50.11
CA ASP A 97 -33.74 -0.33 51.13
C ASP A 97 -34.19 0.12 52.54
N GLY A 98 -35.21 0.98 52.59
CA GLY A 98 -35.81 1.53 53.80
C GLY A 98 -35.36 2.96 54.14
N THR A 99 -34.57 3.59 53.29
CA THR A 99 -34.26 5.01 53.25
C THR A 99 -35.19 5.67 52.24
N PRO A 100 -36.02 6.65 52.63
CA PRO A 100 -36.82 7.37 51.66
C PRO A 100 -35.94 8.17 50.71
N ASN A 101 -36.37 8.35 49.45
CA ASN A 101 -35.66 9.07 48.40
C ASN A 101 -35.07 10.41 48.86
N ALA A 102 -35.90 11.27 49.46
CA ALA A 102 -35.50 12.57 50.06
C ALA A 102 -34.48 12.51 51.24
N LEU A 103 -33.90 11.35 51.51
CA LEU A 103 -32.83 11.10 52.48
C LEU A 103 -31.79 10.09 51.96
N ASP A 104 -31.95 9.59 50.74
CA ASP A 104 -31.01 8.75 50.02
C ASP A 104 -30.17 9.63 49.08
N THR A 105 -29.10 9.10 48.52
CA THR A 105 -28.25 9.86 47.57
C THR A 105 -28.10 9.12 46.24
N ASP A 106 -28.80 7.99 46.13
CA ASP A 106 -28.70 6.93 45.14
C ASP A 106 -30.05 6.19 45.20
N ASP A 107 -31.06 6.86 44.66
CA ASP A 107 -32.48 6.63 44.93
C ASP A 107 -33.01 5.27 44.44
N ASP A 108 -32.40 4.74 43.40
CA ASP A 108 -32.76 3.48 42.76
C ASP A 108 -31.69 2.38 42.99
N ASN A 109 -30.52 2.75 43.52
CA ASN A 109 -29.42 1.90 43.94
C ASN A 109 -28.75 1.15 42.78
N ASP A 110 -28.67 1.80 41.62
CA ASP A 110 -27.96 1.32 40.45
C ASP A 110 -26.43 1.49 40.57
N GLY A 111 -25.97 2.28 41.55
CA GLY A 111 -24.56 2.52 41.83
C GLY A 111 -24.05 3.90 41.44
N VAL A 112 -24.84 4.71 40.74
CA VAL A 112 -24.57 6.11 40.43
C VAL A 112 -25.27 6.97 41.49
N LEU A 113 -24.64 8.08 41.93
CA LEU A 113 -25.37 9.02 42.80
C LEU A 113 -26.35 9.84 41.96
N THR A 114 -27.53 10.13 42.49
CA THR A 114 -28.53 11.03 41.90
C THR A 114 -27.97 12.40 41.50
N THR A 115 -26.94 12.89 42.19
CA THR A 115 -26.20 14.10 41.79
C THR A 115 -25.51 14.03 40.43
N HIS A 116 -25.18 12.83 39.97
CA HIS A 116 -24.44 12.54 38.74
C HIS A 116 -25.36 12.14 37.58
N GLU A 117 -26.64 11.92 37.85
CA GLU A 117 -27.67 11.53 36.87
C GLU A 117 -28.37 12.77 36.29
N ASN A 118 -27.57 13.79 35.95
CA ASN A 118 -28.04 15.03 35.34
C ASN A 118 -27.26 15.28 34.05
N TYR A 119 -27.64 14.56 33.01
CA TYR A 119 -26.99 14.52 31.71
C TYR A 119 -27.42 15.67 30.80
N ASN A 120 -28.64 16.20 30.93
CA ASN A 120 -29.13 17.29 30.06
C ASN A 120 -28.73 18.72 30.54
N GLY A 121 -28.16 18.85 31.75
CA GLY A 121 -27.77 20.12 32.36
C GLY A 121 -28.91 20.91 33.02
N GLY A 122 -30.03 20.24 33.30
CA GLY A 122 -31.21 20.67 34.02
C GLY A 122 -31.17 20.20 35.47
N THR A 123 -32.05 19.28 35.84
CA THR A 123 -32.12 18.64 37.17
C THR A 123 -32.23 17.13 36.99
N PRO A 124 -31.73 16.29 37.92
CA PRO A 124 -31.91 14.84 37.79
C PRO A 124 -33.37 14.43 37.52
N ALA A 125 -34.32 15.17 38.11
CA ALA A 125 -35.75 14.96 37.91
C ALA A 125 -36.32 15.27 36.50
N ASP A 126 -35.53 15.75 35.54
CA ASP A 126 -35.97 15.98 34.15
C ASP A 126 -35.22 15.18 33.08
N ASP A 127 -34.28 14.34 33.47
CA ASP A 127 -33.68 13.30 32.63
C ASP A 127 -34.55 12.03 32.64
N ASP A 128 -34.74 11.42 31.46
CA ASP A 128 -35.65 10.30 31.14
C ASP A 128 -35.18 9.76 29.78
N THR A 129 -34.10 8.98 29.81
CA THR A 129 -33.29 8.59 28.66
C THR A 129 -34.07 7.72 27.68
N ASP A 130 -34.82 6.73 28.16
CA ASP A 130 -35.67 5.86 27.34
C ASP A 130 -37.08 6.47 27.02
N GLY A 131 -37.49 7.51 27.75
CA GLY A 131 -38.75 8.22 27.57
C GLY A 131 -39.99 7.45 28.06
N ASP A 132 -39.84 6.49 28.97
CA ASP A 132 -40.93 5.73 29.56
C ASP A 132 -41.74 6.54 30.60
N GLY A 133 -41.14 7.62 31.09
CA GLY A 133 -41.71 8.55 32.07
C GLY A 133 -41.27 8.31 33.51
N THR A 134 -40.33 7.40 33.75
CA THR A 134 -39.54 7.26 34.97
C THR A 134 -38.22 8.01 34.75
N PRO A 135 -37.90 9.02 35.57
CA PRO A 135 -36.62 9.70 35.44
C PRO A 135 -35.45 8.77 35.76
N ASP A 136 -34.30 8.99 35.13
CA ASP A 136 -33.09 8.14 35.24
C ASP A 136 -32.71 7.84 36.71
N TYR A 137 -32.65 8.86 37.58
CA TYR A 137 -32.36 8.65 39.02
C TYR A 137 -33.35 7.76 39.82
N LEU A 138 -34.45 7.35 39.18
CA LEU A 138 -35.45 6.43 39.73
C LEU A 138 -35.60 5.14 38.90
N ASP A 139 -34.81 4.98 37.83
CA ASP A 139 -34.89 3.89 36.88
C ASP A 139 -33.61 3.06 36.82
N THR A 140 -33.72 1.77 37.14
CA THR A 140 -32.56 0.87 37.17
C THR A 140 -32.07 0.41 35.80
N ASP A 141 -32.73 0.85 34.71
CA ASP A 141 -32.53 0.49 33.30
C ASP A 141 -32.75 1.74 32.43
N ASP A 142 -31.87 2.74 32.58
CA ASP A 142 -32.07 4.12 32.09
C ASP A 142 -32.36 4.23 30.58
N ASP A 143 -31.75 3.36 29.78
CA ASP A 143 -31.87 3.35 28.33
C ASP A 143 -32.96 2.39 27.81
N GLY A 144 -33.52 1.56 28.69
CA GLY A 144 -34.56 0.60 28.42
C GLY A 144 -34.14 -0.56 27.49
N ASP A 145 -32.85 -0.89 27.42
CA ASP A 145 -32.33 -2.01 26.61
C ASP A 145 -32.66 -3.39 27.24
N GLY A 146 -33.01 -3.39 28.53
CA GLY A 146 -33.41 -4.56 29.30
C GLY A 146 -32.28 -5.26 30.06
N LYS A 147 -31.09 -4.67 30.12
CA LYS A 147 -30.07 -4.89 31.15
C LYS A 147 -30.37 -3.93 32.32
N LEU A 148 -29.42 -3.75 33.22
CA LEU A 148 -29.57 -2.81 34.33
C LEU A 148 -28.34 -1.92 34.28
N SER A 149 -28.48 -0.63 34.55
CA SER A 149 -27.37 0.34 34.52
C SER A 149 -26.17 -0.17 35.34
N ALA A 150 -26.45 -0.74 36.52
CA ALA A 150 -25.46 -1.37 37.41
C ALA A 150 -24.67 -2.55 36.82
N ASP A 151 -25.26 -3.29 35.87
CA ASP A 151 -24.66 -4.45 35.21
C ASP A 151 -23.86 -4.04 33.95
N GLU A 152 -23.92 -2.76 33.56
CA GLU A 152 -23.30 -2.19 32.35
C GLU A 152 -22.06 -1.35 32.66
N GLN A 153 -21.48 -1.54 33.85
CA GLN A 153 -20.25 -0.87 34.26
C GLN A 153 -20.38 0.67 34.24
N ASN A 154 -21.54 1.16 34.70
CA ASN A 154 -21.81 2.57 34.99
C ASN A 154 -20.79 3.20 35.97
N ASP A 155 -20.22 2.42 36.89
CA ASP A 155 -19.14 2.84 37.80
C ASP A 155 -18.11 1.70 38.04
N PRO A 156 -17.08 1.59 37.19
CA PRO A 156 -16.06 0.54 37.31
C PRO A 156 -15.19 0.63 38.57
N ASP A 157 -14.93 1.82 39.11
CA ASP A 157 -14.03 2.03 40.26
C ASP A 157 -14.74 2.06 41.63
N GLN A 158 -16.08 2.08 41.60
CA GLN A 158 -17.01 2.01 42.74
C GLN A 158 -16.94 3.23 43.65
N ASP A 159 -16.71 4.42 43.10
CA ASP A 159 -16.71 5.69 43.82
C ASP A 159 -18.00 6.51 43.68
N LYS A 160 -18.97 5.98 42.93
CA LYS A 160 -20.31 6.49 42.59
C LYS A 160 -20.32 7.73 41.68
N ASP A 161 -19.21 8.02 41.00
CA ASP A 161 -19.10 9.03 39.95
C ASP A 161 -18.93 8.31 38.60
N PRO A 162 -19.87 8.42 37.65
CA PRO A 162 -19.84 7.68 36.39
C PRO A 162 -18.83 8.24 35.38
N SER A 163 -17.88 9.07 35.82
CA SER A 163 -16.86 9.68 34.96
C SER A 163 -15.92 8.69 34.27
N ASP A 164 -15.85 7.46 34.75
CA ASP A 164 -15.12 6.35 34.14
C ASP A 164 -16.02 5.20 33.65
N ALA A 165 -17.32 5.47 33.48
CA ALA A 165 -18.26 4.54 32.86
C ALA A 165 -17.75 4.02 31.50
N VAL A 166 -18.09 2.78 31.20
CA VAL A 166 -17.72 2.15 29.93
C VAL A 166 -18.57 2.73 28.78
N ASP A 167 -17.91 2.99 27.67
CA ASP A 167 -18.45 3.40 26.38
C ASP A 167 -17.85 2.41 25.37
N THR A 168 -18.59 1.33 25.11
CA THR A 168 -18.12 0.14 24.40
C THR A 168 -17.87 0.45 22.93
N ASP A 169 -18.73 1.25 22.31
CA ASP A 169 -18.65 1.57 20.90
C ASP A 169 -17.97 2.91 20.62
N GLY A 170 -17.68 3.72 21.63
CA GLY A 170 -16.89 4.94 21.54
C GLY A 170 -17.64 6.11 20.92
N ASP A 171 -18.98 6.08 20.87
CA ASP A 171 -19.79 7.17 20.30
C ASP A 171 -19.88 8.40 21.25
N GLY A 172 -19.46 8.23 22.50
CA GLY A 172 -19.45 9.23 23.56
C GLY A 172 -20.67 9.17 24.49
N ILE A 173 -21.55 8.19 24.34
CA ILE A 173 -22.63 7.83 25.25
C ILE A 173 -22.20 6.56 26.00
N PRO A 174 -22.12 6.58 27.33
CA PRO A 174 -21.81 5.37 28.09
C PRO A 174 -22.88 4.29 27.90
N ASP A 175 -22.48 3.02 28.00
CA ASP A 175 -23.33 1.84 27.76
C ASP A 175 -24.69 1.93 28.49
N TYR A 176 -24.70 2.33 29.77
CA TYR A 176 -25.92 2.42 30.58
C TYR A 176 -26.91 3.54 30.15
N LEU A 177 -26.52 4.40 29.21
CA LEU A 177 -27.36 5.44 28.60
C LEU A 177 -27.56 5.21 27.10
N ASP A 178 -27.05 4.10 26.55
CA ASP A 178 -27.06 3.79 25.14
C ASP A 178 -27.74 2.46 24.83
N ALA A 179 -29.00 2.58 24.42
CA ALA A 179 -29.84 1.46 24.02
C ALA A 179 -29.26 0.62 22.85
N ASN A 180 -28.23 1.11 22.17
CA ASN A 180 -27.54 0.37 21.11
C ASN A 180 -26.01 0.51 21.15
N ASP A 181 -25.40 -0.08 22.19
CA ASP A 181 -23.95 -0.24 22.44
C ASP A 181 -23.09 -0.91 21.33
N GLN A 182 -23.61 -1.04 20.09
CA GLN A 182 -22.99 -1.67 18.92
C GLN A 182 -23.01 -0.80 17.65
N ASP A 183 -23.35 0.50 17.71
CA ASP A 183 -23.43 1.34 16.49
C ASP A 183 -22.37 2.46 16.40
N GLY A 184 -21.50 2.54 17.40
CA GLY A 184 -20.40 3.46 17.44
C GLY A 184 -19.13 3.04 16.66
N PRO A 185 -18.14 3.95 16.64
CA PRO A 185 -16.90 3.83 15.87
C PRO A 185 -15.99 2.63 16.20
N LEU A 186 -15.99 2.13 17.43
CA LEU A 186 -15.07 1.08 17.91
C LEU A 186 -15.59 -0.34 17.69
N VAL A 187 -16.81 -0.48 17.19
CA VAL A 187 -17.43 -1.78 16.93
C VAL A 187 -16.94 -2.34 15.61
N ASP A 188 -16.78 -3.65 15.57
CA ASP A 188 -16.54 -4.46 14.38
C ASP A 188 -17.90 -5.10 14.00
N ALA A 189 -18.63 -4.42 13.11
CA ALA A 189 -20.06 -4.66 12.91
C ALA A 189 -20.35 -5.89 12.03
N ASP A 190 -19.46 -6.24 11.10
CA ASP A 190 -19.57 -7.44 10.26
C ASP A 190 -18.66 -8.60 10.70
N GLY A 191 -17.72 -8.36 11.60
CA GLY A 191 -16.89 -9.37 12.24
C GLY A 191 -15.65 -9.76 11.44
N ASP A 192 -15.18 -8.90 10.55
CA ASP A 192 -13.99 -9.09 9.72
C ASP A 192 -12.67 -8.83 10.49
N GLY A 193 -12.76 -8.10 11.61
CA GLY A 193 -11.65 -7.73 12.48
C GLY A 193 -11.22 -6.26 12.42
N LEU A 194 -11.92 -5.43 11.64
CA LEU A 194 -11.78 -3.98 11.59
C LEU A 194 -12.90 -3.30 12.36
N THR A 195 -12.62 -2.15 12.95
CA THR A 195 -13.68 -1.32 13.55
C THR A 195 -14.30 -0.41 12.49
N ASN A 196 -15.56 -0.01 12.68
CA ASN A 196 -16.27 0.95 11.83
C ASN A 196 -15.44 2.21 11.52
N ASP A 197 -14.69 2.72 12.51
CA ASP A 197 -13.79 3.88 12.34
C ASP A 197 -12.55 3.59 11.48
N GLN A 198 -12.01 2.37 11.51
CA GLN A 198 -10.89 1.93 10.69
C GLN A 198 -11.35 1.78 9.23
N GLU A 199 -12.48 1.11 9.03
CA GLU A 199 -13.09 0.92 7.72
C GLU A 199 -13.46 2.25 7.07
N SER A 200 -14.08 3.17 7.82
CA SER A 200 -14.35 4.51 7.31
C SER A 200 -13.09 5.30 6.92
N GLN A 201 -11.92 4.98 7.47
CA GLN A 201 -10.65 5.62 7.11
C GLN A 201 -10.01 5.00 5.86
N ILE A 202 -10.17 3.69 5.67
CA ILE A 202 -9.64 2.92 4.54
C ILE A 202 -10.54 3.10 3.31
N GLY A 203 -11.85 3.00 3.49
CA GLY A 203 -12.86 3.12 2.44
C GLY A 203 -13.77 1.92 2.28
N THR A 204 -13.58 0.86 3.08
CA THR A 204 -14.41 -0.35 3.15
C THR A 204 -15.79 -0.09 3.77
N ASP A 205 -16.75 -0.99 3.58
CA ASP A 205 -18.12 -0.87 4.12
C ASP A 205 -18.24 -1.55 5.50
N PRO A 206 -18.53 -0.80 6.59
CA PRO A 206 -18.70 -1.34 7.96
C PRO A 206 -19.79 -2.37 8.20
N ASN A 207 -20.40 -2.91 7.15
CA ASN A 207 -21.45 -3.91 7.24
C ASN A 207 -21.28 -5.02 6.19
N ASP A 208 -20.15 -5.03 5.48
CA ASP A 208 -19.82 -6.01 4.46
C ASP A 208 -18.37 -6.47 4.66
N PRO A 209 -18.15 -7.70 5.17
CA PRO A 209 -16.83 -8.14 5.62
C PRO A 209 -15.84 -8.44 4.47
N ASP A 210 -16.18 -8.04 3.25
CA ASP A 210 -15.56 -8.37 1.95
C ASP A 210 -16.12 -7.34 0.94
N SER A 211 -15.47 -6.18 0.89
CA SER A 211 -15.98 -4.93 0.29
C SER A 211 -15.92 -4.92 -1.23
N ASP A 212 -14.88 -5.51 -1.83
CA ASP A 212 -14.75 -5.73 -3.28
C ASP A 212 -15.51 -6.99 -3.75
N GLY A 213 -15.75 -7.95 -2.85
CA GLY A 213 -16.52 -9.16 -3.10
C GLY A 213 -15.72 -10.27 -3.77
N ASP A 214 -14.39 -10.29 -3.61
CA ASP A 214 -13.52 -11.29 -4.23
C ASP A 214 -13.42 -12.60 -3.44
N GLY A 215 -13.84 -12.59 -2.17
CA GLY A 215 -13.89 -13.73 -1.29
C GLY A 215 -12.78 -13.80 -0.24
N ILE A 216 -11.89 -12.81 -0.18
CA ILE A 216 -11.01 -12.52 0.95
C ILE A 216 -11.67 -11.46 1.84
N PRO A 217 -11.61 -11.59 3.18
CA PRO A 217 -12.23 -10.59 4.05
C PRO A 217 -11.34 -9.35 4.25
N ASP A 218 -11.94 -8.15 4.25
CA ASP A 218 -11.25 -6.85 4.39
C ASP A 218 -10.19 -6.84 5.52
N GLY A 219 -10.54 -7.32 6.72
CA GLY A 219 -9.59 -7.40 7.83
C GLY A 219 -8.36 -8.30 7.61
N THR A 220 -8.41 -9.22 6.64
CA THR A 220 -7.27 -10.05 6.20
C THR A 220 -6.35 -9.23 5.31
N GLU A 221 -6.90 -8.55 4.31
CA GLU A 221 -6.19 -7.75 3.30
C GLU A 221 -5.64 -6.45 3.86
N VAL A 222 -6.37 -5.78 4.74
CA VAL A 222 -5.84 -4.62 5.48
C VAL A 222 -4.66 -5.03 6.37
N GLY A 223 -4.65 -6.29 6.83
CA GLY A 223 -3.58 -6.86 7.63
C GLY A 223 -3.47 -6.25 9.04
N SER A 224 -2.26 -6.31 9.62
CA SER A 224 -2.08 -5.99 11.04
C SER A 224 -1.94 -4.50 11.38
N ASP A 225 -1.77 -3.63 10.38
CA ASP A 225 -1.63 -2.19 10.56
C ASP A 225 -2.63 -1.42 9.65
N PRO A 226 -3.86 -1.18 10.12
CA PRO A 226 -4.88 -0.45 9.36
C PRO A 226 -4.50 0.99 8.95
N ALA A 227 -3.42 1.56 9.52
CA ALA A 227 -2.90 2.86 9.10
C ALA A 227 -2.01 2.77 7.84
N SER A 228 -1.69 1.56 7.40
CA SER A 228 -0.90 1.23 6.21
C SER A 228 -1.44 -0.10 5.67
N PRO A 229 -2.66 -0.11 5.09
CA PRO A 229 -3.24 -1.31 4.51
C PRO A 229 -2.33 -1.88 3.42
N ILE A 230 -2.48 -3.17 3.13
CA ILE A 230 -1.74 -3.85 2.05
C ILE A 230 -2.27 -3.31 0.71
N ASP A 231 -1.36 -3.22 -0.25
CA ASP A 231 -1.49 -2.65 -1.61
C ASP A 231 -0.40 -3.39 -2.40
N THR A 232 -0.75 -4.58 -2.88
CA THR A 232 0.20 -5.60 -3.34
C THR A 232 0.84 -5.24 -4.67
N ASP A 233 0.06 -4.79 -5.65
CA ASP A 233 0.55 -4.29 -6.94
C ASP A 233 1.09 -2.85 -6.89
N GLY A 234 0.76 -2.09 -5.83
CA GLY A 234 1.22 -0.71 -5.63
C GLY A 234 0.52 0.33 -6.50
N ASP A 235 -0.66 0.04 -7.06
CA ASP A 235 -1.45 0.98 -7.86
C ASP A 235 -2.08 2.12 -7.03
N GLY A 236 -2.15 1.92 -5.72
CA GLY A 236 -2.67 2.86 -4.74
C GLY A 236 -4.11 2.56 -4.28
N THR A 237 -4.70 1.46 -4.73
CA THR A 237 -5.91 0.83 -4.23
C THR A 237 -5.49 -0.25 -3.23
N PRO A 238 -5.93 -0.18 -1.96
CA PRO A 238 -5.63 -1.27 -1.02
C PRO A 238 -6.33 -2.56 -1.46
N ASP A 239 -5.68 -3.71 -1.24
CA ASP A 239 -6.18 -5.06 -1.56
C ASP A 239 -7.67 -5.24 -1.20
N ALA A 240 -8.10 -4.83 0.02
CA ALA A 240 -9.50 -4.88 0.49
C ALA A 240 -10.53 -4.02 -0.29
N LEU A 241 -10.11 -3.39 -1.38
CA LEU A 241 -10.92 -2.60 -2.31
C LEU A 241 -10.52 -2.85 -3.78
N ASP A 242 -9.53 -3.71 -4.00
CA ASP A 242 -9.11 -4.16 -5.32
C ASP A 242 -9.80 -5.49 -5.64
N THR A 243 -9.86 -5.88 -6.90
CA THR A 243 -10.44 -7.16 -7.31
C THR A 243 -9.41 -8.07 -7.98
N ASP A 244 -8.18 -7.60 -8.06
CA ASP A 244 -7.02 -8.11 -8.80
C ASP A 244 -5.78 -7.61 -8.04
N ASP A 245 -5.52 -8.21 -6.88
CA ASP A 245 -4.65 -7.64 -5.84
C ASP A 245 -3.18 -7.50 -6.27
N ASP A 246 -2.69 -8.43 -7.09
CA ASP A 246 -1.33 -8.45 -7.60
C ASP A 246 -1.20 -7.83 -9.02
N GLY A 247 -2.34 -7.55 -9.65
CA GLY A 247 -2.44 -6.84 -10.92
C GLY A 247 -2.01 -7.68 -12.12
N ASP A 248 -2.04 -9.02 -12.02
CA ASP A 248 -1.66 -9.92 -13.11
C ASP A 248 -2.73 -10.03 -14.22
N GLY A 249 -3.95 -9.54 -13.94
CA GLY A 249 -5.09 -9.52 -14.86
C GLY A 249 -6.12 -10.64 -14.64
N VAL A 250 -5.86 -11.58 -13.74
CA VAL A 250 -6.83 -12.54 -13.21
C VAL A 250 -7.43 -11.96 -11.94
N LEU A 251 -8.77 -11.98 -11.82
CA LEU A 251 -9.39 -11.48 -10.59
C LEU A 251 -9.10 -12.42 -9.42
N THR A 252 -8.78 -11.90 -8.24
CA THR A 252 -8.59 -12.62 -6.97
C THR A 252 -9.64 -13.73 -6.75
N ALA A 253 -10.90 -13.42 -7.05
CA ALA A 253 -12.02 -14.36 -6.92
C ALA A 253 -11.91 -15.65 -7.77
N ASN A 254 -11.14 -15.59 -8.85
CA ASN A 254 -10.95 -16.64 -9.84
C ASN A 254 -9.67 -17.44 -9.63
N GLU A 255 -8.77 -17.00 -8.74
CA GLU A 255 -7.50 -17.64 -8.40
C GLU A 255 -7.67 -18.72 -7.31
N ASN A 256 -8.65 -19.59 -7.53
CA ASN A 256 -9.03 -20.64 -6.59
C ASN A 256 -9.08 -22.00 -7.30
N TYR A 257 -7.95 -22.39 -7.86
CA TYR A 257 -7.77 -23.57 -8.72
C TYR A 257 -7.87 -24.90 -7.97
N ASN A 258 -7.38 -24.96 -6.73
CA ASN A 258 -7.38 -26.19 -5.94
C ASN A 258 -8.68 -26.39 -5.12
N GLY A 259 -9.51 -25.34 -5.05
CA GLY A 259 -10.83 -25.30 -4.45
C GLY A 259 -10.81 -25.05 -2.95
N GLY A 260 -11.33 -23.91 -2.53
CA GLY A 260 -11.31 -23.45 -1.15
C GLY A 260 -11.59 -21.96 -1.12
N THR A 261 -10.61 -21.18 -0.69
CA THR A 261 -10.51 -19.72 -0.78
C THR A 261 -9.24 -19.38 -1.56
N PRO A 262 -9.17 -18.28 -2.33
CA PRO A 262 -7.94 -17.87 -3.01
C PRO A 262 -6.70 -17.90 -2.10
N ALA A 263 -6.86 -17.45 -0.84
CA ALA A 263 -5.80 -17.48 0.19
C ALA A 263 -5.24 -18.85 0.63
N ASN A 264 -5.57 -19.95 -0.04
CA ASN A 264 -4.95 -21.25 0.22
C ASN A 264 -4.26 -21.87 -1.00
N ASP A 265 -4.25 -21.17 -2.13
CA ASP A 265 -3.56 -21.55 -3.34
C ASP A 265 -2.17 -20.87 -3.27
N ASP A 266 -1.14 -21.60 -3.71
CA ASP A 266 0.30 -21.36 -3.44
C ASP A 266 1.03 -22.39 -4.32
N THR A 267 1.06 -22.10 -5.62
CA THR A 267 1.34 -23.04 -6.69
C THR A 267 2.81 -23.49 -6.68
N ASP A 268 3.74 -22.55 -6.48
CA ASP A 268 5.17 -22.82 -6.36
C ASP A 268 5.61 -23.28 -4.94
N GLY A 269 4.83 -22.95 -3.90
CA GLY A 269 5.07 -23.31 -2.51
C GLY A 269 6.07 -22.41 -1.78
N ASP A 270 6.28 -21.18 -2.21
CA ASP A 270 7.19 -20.21 -1.58
C ASP A 270 6.59 -19.55 -0.32
N GLY A 271 5.25 -19.60 -0.21
CA GLY A 271 4.46 -19.09 0.91
C GLY A 271 3.80 -17.72 0.69
N ILE A 272 3.87 -17.16 -0.51
CA ILE A 272 2.97 -16.13 -1.03
C ILE A 272 1.81 -16.86 -1.72
N PRO A 273 0.54 -16.57 -1.39
CA PRO A 273 -0.58 -17.14 -2.11
C PRO A 273 -0.69 -16.59 -3.53
N ASP A 274 -1.20 -17.40 -4.46
CA ASP A 274 -1.33 -17.08 -5.89
C ASP A 274 -1.90 -15.66 -6.14
N TYR A 275 -3.04 -15.31 -5.52
CA TYR A 275 -3.64 -13.97 -5.63
C TYR A 275 -2.82 -12.76 -5.14
N LEU A 276 -1.64 -13.00 -4.56
CA LEU A 276 -0.68 -11.98 -4.13
C LEU A 276 0.70 -12.17 -4.80
N ASP A 277 0.82 -13.09 -5.75
CA ASP A 277 2.05 -13.51 -6.39
C ASP A 277 1.98 -13.38 -7.91
N THR A 278 2.71 -12.39 -8.43
CA THR A 278 2.75 -12.12 -9.88
C THR A 278 3.44 -13.20 -10.72
N ASP A 279 4.05 -14.22 -10.09
CA ASP A 279 4.74 -15.38 -10.69
C ASP A 279 4.29 -16.66 -9.94
N ASP A 280 3.02 -17.02 -10.13
CA ASP A 280 2.30 -18.09 -9.45
C ASP A 280 3.06 -19.43 -9.34
N ASP A 281 3.78 -19.81 -10.40
CA ASP A 281 4.47 -21.09 -10.49
C ASP A 281 5.98 -21.03 -10.25
N GLY A 282 6.51 -19.82 -10.13
CA GLY A 282 7.89 -19.52 -9.76
C GLY A 282 8.90 -19.94 -10.83
N ASP A 283 8.51 -19.96 -12.10
CA ASP A 283 9.41 -20.29 -13.21
C ASP A 283 10.23 -19.09 -13.72
N GLY A 284 9.81 -17.87 -13.36
CA GLY A 284 10.48 -16.61 -13.66
C GLY A 284 9.77 -15.75 -14.70
N ILE A 285 8.71 -16.25 -15.34
CA ILE A 285 7.84 -15.49 -16.23
C ILE A 285 6.65 -14.99 -15.40
N LEU A 286 6.28 -13.72 -15.54
CA LEU A 286 5.12 -13.20 -14.81
C LEU A 286 3.83 -13.81 -15.37
N SER A 287 2.88 -14.16 -14.50
CA SER A 287 1.61 -14.80 -14.84
C SER A 287 0.81 -14.03 -15.91
N ALA A 288 0.87 -12.69 -15.86
CA ALA A 288 0.31 -11.78 -16.87
C ALA A 288 0.85 -12.00 -18.30
N ASN A 289 2.09 -12.47 -18.42
CA ASN A 289 2.80 -12.71 -19.68
C ASN A 289 2.63 -14.15 -20.18
N GLU A 290 1.77 -14.95 -19.54
CA GLU A 290 1.57 -16.36 -19.86
C GLU A 290 0.22 -16.65 -20.52
N GLY A 291 -0.50 -15.57 -20.87
CA GLY A 291 -1.83 -15.68 -21.42
C GLY A 291 -2.80 -16.27 -20.40
N ASN A 292 -2.71 -15.82 -19.15
CA ASN A 292 -3.64 -16.11 -18.05
C ASN A 292 -5.08 -15.68 -18.39
N ASP A 293 -5.29 -14.54 -19.08
CA ASP A 293 -6.60 -14.08 -19.57
C ASP A 293 -6.53 -13.44 -20.99
N PRO A 294 -6.61 -14.25 -22.04
CA PRO A 294 -6.54 -13.77 -23.43
C PRO A 294 -7.70 -12.88 -23.90
N ASP A 295 -8.84 -12.84 -23.20
CA ASP A 295 -9.99 -12.01 -23.57
C ASP A 295 -10.25 -10.79 -22.65
N ASN A 296 -9.41 -10.62 -21.63
CA ASN A 296 -9.32 -9.51 -20.69
C ASN A 296 -10.66 -9.27 -19.95
N ASN A 297 -11.24 -10.35 -19.44
CA ASN A 297 -12.47 -10.33 -18.66
C ASN A 297 -12.28 -10.65 -17.17
N GLY A 298 -11.07 -11.00 -16.76
CA GLY A 298 -10.65 -11.37 -15.41
C GLY A 298 -10.86 -12.84 -15.03
N ASP A 299 -11.41 -13.67 -15.92
CA ASP A 299 -11.75 -15.08 -15.72
C ASP A 299 -10.83 -15.95 -16.61
N PRO A 300 -9.97 -16.80 -16.02
CA PRO A 300 -8.92 -17.55 -16.72
C PRO A 300 -9.46 -18.80 -17.44
N ASP A 301 -10.78 -18.88 -17.68
CA ASP A 301 -11.48 -19.98 -18.35
C ASP A 301 -10.96 -20.25 -19.79
N ASP A 302 -10.28 -19.29 -20.41
CA ASP A 302 -9.63 -19.38 -21.71
C ASP A 302 -8.12 -19.20 -21.71
N ALA A 303 -7.49 -19.33 -20.53
CA ALA A 303 -6.04 -19.33 -20.37
C ALA A 303 -5.33 -20.31 -21.31
N VAL A 304 -4.09 -19.95 -21.67
CA VAL A 304 -3.24 -20.76 -22.55
C VAL A 304 -2.76 -22.02 -21.80
N ASP A 305 -2.72 -23.13 -22.53
CA ASP A 305 -2.20 -24.44 -22.10
C ASP A 305 -1.41 -24.99 -23.30
N THR A 306 -0.12 -24.63 -23.34
CA THR A 306 0.77 -24.83 -24.48
C THR A 306 1.07 -26.31 -24.72
N ASP A 307 1.23 -27.09 -23.65
CA ASP A 307 1.62 -28.49 -23.71
C ASP A 307 0.41 -29.46 -23.78
N GLY A 308 -0.78 -28.97 -23.39
CA GLY A 308 -2.06 -29.65 -23.42
C GLY A 308 -2.30 -30.64 -22.28
N ASP A 309 -1.61 -30.47 -21.15
CA ASP A 309 -1.71 -31.36 -19.98
C ASP A 309 -2.83 -30.99 -19.00
N SER A 310 -3.53 -29.87 -19.26
CA SER A 310 -4.64 -29.29 -18.48
C SER A 310 -4.23 -28.50 -17.24
N ILE A 311 -2.97 -28.10 -17.13
CA ILE A 311 -2.51 -27.01 -16.27
C ILE A 311 -2.29 -25.81 -17.20
N PRO A 312 -2.90 -24.64 -16.93
CA PRO A 312 -2.58 -23.42 -17.66
C PRO A 312 -1.11 -23.03 -17.52
N ASP A 313 -0.57 -22.31 -18.50
CA ASP A 313 0.86 -21.97 -18.55
C ASP A 313 1.29 -21.21 -17.26
N TYR A 314 0.54 -20.20 -16.80
CA TYR A 314 0.81 -19.48 -15.53
C TYR A 314 0.75 -20.30 -14.23
N LEU A 315 0.40 -21.59 -14.30
CA LEU A 315 0.41 -22.50 -13.15
C LEU A 315 1.32 -23.73 -13.39
N ASP A 316 2.06 -23.76 -14.51
CA ASP A 316 2.90 -24.88 -14.93
C ASP A 316 4.38 -24.50 -15.00
N ALA A 317 5.06 -24.65 -13.87
CA ALA A 317 6.51 -24.41 -13.73
C ALA A 317 7.43 -25.27 -14.64
N VAL A 318 6.86 -26.07 -15.55
CA VAL A 318 7.57 -26.79 -16.61
C VAL A 318 7.00 -26.41 -17.97
N ASP A 319 6.70 -25.13 -18.17
CA ASP A 319 6.36 -24.58 -19.46
C ASP A 319 7.52 -24.84 -20.46
N ASN A 320 7.15 -25.12 -21.72
CA ASN A 320 8.09 -25.28 -22.82
C ASN A 320 8.05 -24.08 -23.78
N ARG A 321 7.60 -22.91 -23.32
CA ARG A 321 7.78 -21.65 -24.07
C ARG A 321 9.28 -21.28 -24.10
N PRO A 322 9.82 -20.99 -25.30
CA PRO A 322 11.16 -20.44 -25.43
C PRO A 322 11.25 -19.03 -24.80
N ASP A 323 12.34 -18.81 -24.09
CA ASP A 323 12.79 -17.56 -23.46
C ASP A 323 14.32 -17.66 -23.56
N THR A 324 14.89 -16.99 -24.56
CA THR A 324 16.26 -17.23 -25.03
C THR A 324 17.30 -16.55 -24.14
N ASP A 325 17.03 -15.35 -23.66
CA ASP A 325 17.88 -14.58 -22.76
C ASP A 325 17.61 -14.86 -21.27
N GLY A 326 16.42 -15.36 -20.92
CA GLY A 326 16.01 -15.67 -19.57
C GLY A 326 15.57 -14.44 -18.76
N ASP A 327 15.03 -13.40 -19.40
CA ASP A 327 14.61 -12.17 -18.74
C ASP A 327 13.18 -12.22 -18.16
N GLY A 328 12.41 -13.25 -18.52
CA GLY A 328 11.02 -13.47 -18.09
C GLY A 328 9.96 -13.00 -19.09
N ILE A 329 10.37 -12.58 -20.30
CA ILE A 329 9.51 -12.32 -21.45
C ILE A 329 9.79 -13.42 -22.48
N VAL A 330 8.75 -14.08 -22.98
CA VAL A 330 8.94 -15.19 -23.93
C VAL A 330 9.30 -14.66 -25.31
N ASP A 331 10.09 -15.40 -26.10
CA ASP A 331 10.52 -15.06 -27.49
C ASP A 331 9.36 -14.68 -28.46
N ALA A 332 8.10 -14.88 -28.06
CA ALA A 332 6.93 -14.54 -28.86
C ALA A 332 6.38 -13.14 -28.59
N ASP A 333 6.65 -12.60 -27.40
CA ASP A 333 6.15 -11.33 -26.88
C ASP A 333 7.30 -10.36 -26.54
N ASP A 334 8.54 -10.85 -26.55
CA ASP A 334 9.77 -10.09 -26.53
C ASP A 334 10.01 -9.35 -27.87
N LEU A 335 10.70 -8.22 -27.81
CA LEU A 335 11.12 -7.42 -28.95
C LEU A 335 12.61 -7.57 -29.27
N ASP A 336 13.40 -8.17 -28.37
CA ASP A 336 14.86 -8.32 -28.40
C ASP A 336 15.26 -9.69 -27.77
N ASP A 337 14.85 -10.81 -28.39
CA ASP A 337 14.82 -12.15 -27.76
C ASP A 337 16.17 -12.65 -27.14
N ASP A 338 17.31 -12.07 -27.53
CA ASP A 338 18.64 -12.42 -27.02
C ASP A 338 19.36 -11.30 -26.23
N ASP A 339 18.66 -10.19 -25.97
CA ASP A 339 19.04 -9.08 -25.10
C ASP A 339 20.37 -8.38 -25.49
N ASP A 340 20.71 -8.45 -26.78
CA ASP A 340 21.93 -7.85 -27.34
C ASP A 340 21.78 -6.34 -27.65
N GLY A 341 20.53 -5.84 -27.61
CA GLY A 341 20.13 -4.47 -27.87
C GLY A 341 19.74 -4.18 -29.31
N ILE A 342 19.54 -5.18 -30.18
CA ILE A 342 19.16 -5.08 -31.59
C ILE A 342 17.82 -5.79 -31.86
N LEU A 343 16.70 -5.12 -31.55
CA LEU A 343 15.34 -5.52 -31.98
C LEU A 343 15.19 -6.60 -33.08
N ASP A 344 14.43 -7.67 -32.83
CA ASP A 344 14.25 -8.81 -33.77
C ASP A 344 13.78 -8.37 -35.16
N THR A 345 13.02 -7.27 -35.21
CA THR A 345 12.51 -6.71 -36.46
C THR A 345 13.60 -6.17 -37.39
N VAL A 346 14.78 -5.88 -36.84
CA VAL A 346 16.00 -5.45 -37.54
C VAL A 346 16.82 -6.66 -37.99
N GLU A 347 16.87 -7.69 -37.16
CA GLU A 347 17.65 -8.91 -37.37
C GLU A 347 16.95 -9.85 -38.33
N GLY A 348 15.69 -10.22 -38.07
CA GLY A 348 15.02 -11.14 -38.97
C GLY A 348 13.69 -11.77 -38.58
N ASP A 349 13.07 -11.43 -37.43
CA ASP A 349 11.81 -12.01 -36.91
C ASP A 349 11.78 -13.55 -37.14
N GLY A 350 12.79 -14.23 -36.59
CA GLY A 350 12.96 -15.69 -36.66
C GLY A 350 13.18 -16.30 -38.06
N SER A 351 13.41 -15.49 -39.10
CA SER A 351 13.46 -15.96 -40.50
C SER A 351 14.78 -15.75 -41.22
N VAL A 352 15.66 -14.93 -40.65
CA VAL A 352 17.04 -14.71 -41.10
C VAL A 352 17.95 -15.58 -40.21
N ASP A 353 18.99 -16.11 -40.81
CA ASP A 353 19.97 -17.03 -40.23
C ASP A 353 21.23 -16.81 -41.10
N THR A 354 22.02 -15.81 -40.70
CA THR A 354 23.07 -15.20 -41.52
C THR A 354 24.23 -16.17 -41.71
N ASP A 355 24.68 -16.84 -40.65
CA ASP A 355 25.77 -17.81 -40.67
C ASP A 355 25.33 -19.25 -41.09
N ASN A 356 24.02 -19.55 -41.05
CA ASN A 356 23.41 -20.85 -41.33
C ASN A 356 23.74 -21.97 -40.33
N ASP A 357 23.95 -21.65 -39.06
CA ASP A 357 24.13 -22.63 -37.99
C ASP A 357 22.80 -23.28 -37.53
N GLY A 358 21.69 -22.60 -37.82
CA GLY A 358 20.32 -23.03 -37.55
C GLY A 358 19.64 -22.35 -36.36
N ILE A 359 20.29 -21.38 -35.72
CA ILE A 359 19.73 -20.39 -34.83
C ILE A 359 19.36 -19.16 -35.70
N PRO A 360 18.14 -18.62 -35.63
CA PRO A 360 17.82 -17.36 -36.30
C PRO A 360 18.62 -16.20 -35.71
N ASP A 361 18.94 -15.19 -36.51
CA ASP A 361 19.69 -13.98 -36.07
C ASP A 361 19.11 -13.41 -34.76
N SER A 362 17.76 -13.30 -34.65
CA SER A 362 17.14 -12.76 -33.43
C SER A 362 17.28 -13.60 -32.17
N LEU A 363 17.84 -14.81 -32.25
CA LEU A 363 18.08 -15.68 -31.09
C LEU A 363 19.60 -15.95 -30.92
N ASP A 364 20.47 -15.21 -31.61
CA ASP A 364 21.88 -15.53 -31.79
C ASP A 364 22.79 -14.33 -31.51
N GLU A 365 23.51 -14.36 -30.37
CA GLU A 365 24.42 -13.29 -29.91
C GLU A 365 25.61 -12.95 -30.87
N ASP A 366 25.77 -13.67 -31.98
CA ASP A 366 26.86 -13.60 -32.99
C ASP A 366 26.31 -14.04 -34.37
N SER A 367 25.38 -13.25 -34.92
CA SER A 367 24.50 -13.57 -36.07
C SER A 367 25.24 -14.04 -37.33
N ASP A 368 26.43 -13.52 -37.60
CA ASP A 368 27.24 -13.91 -38.76
C ASP A 368 28.35 -14.92 -38.44
N GLY A 369 28.47 -15.29 -37.16
CA GLY A 369 29.35 -16.30 -36.62
C GLY A 369 30.82 -15.93 -36.77
N ASP A 370 31.16 -14.64 -36.79
CA ASP A 370 32.52 -14.18 -36.99
C ASP A 370 33.37 -14.16 -35.70
N GLY A 371 32.71 -14.22 -34.55
CA GLY A 371 33.30 -14.24 -33.22
C GLY A 371 33.43 -12.88 -32.54
N VAL A 372 32.85 -11.83 -33.10
CA VAL A 372 32.53 -10.56 -32.44
C VAL A 372 31.02 -10.57 -32.13
N PRO A 373 30.60 -10.30 -30.88
CA PRO A 373 29.17 -10.29 -30.56
C PRO A 373 28.42 -9.12 -31.20
N ASP A 374 27.18 -9.36 -31.61
CA ASP A 374 26.31 -8.43 -32.34
C ASP A 374 26.16 -7.08 -31.61
N GLY A 375 25.90 -7.10 -30.30
CA GLY A 375 25.82 -5.90 -29.47
C GLY A 375 27.11 -5.04 -29.46
N ILE A 376 28.29 -5.62 -29.69
CA ILE A 376 29.55 -4.86 -29.87
C ILE A 376 29.58 -4.23 -31.26
N GLU A 377 29.34 -5.00 -32.31
CA GLU A 377 29.40 -4.55 -33.70
C GLU A 377 28.37 -3.47 -33.99
N ALA A 378 27.19 -3.57 -33.38
CA ALA A 378 26.15 -2.57 -33.51
C ALA A 378 26.52 -1.20 -32.90
N ARG A 379 27.36 -1.16 -31.86
CA ARG A 379 27.44 0.01 -30.94
C ARG A 379 28.81 0.39 -30.38
N ASP A 380 29.91 -0.25 -30.73
CA ASP A 380 31.25 0.16 -30.27
C ASP A 380 31.86 1.26 -31.16
N THR A 381 31.32 2.48 -31.11
CA THR A 381 31.84 3.61 -31.94
C THR A 381 33.23 4.08 -31.50
N ASN A 382 33.65 3.71 -30.28
CA ASN A 382 34.91 4.13 -29.71
C ASN A 382 36.04 3.11 -29.96
N HIS A 383 35.65 1.92 -30.42
CA HIS A 383 36.44 0.75 -30.74
C HIS A 383 37.35 0.27 -29.60
N ASP A 384 36.83 0.22 -28.37
CA ASP A 384 37.56 -0.32 -27.21
C ASP A 384 37.23 -1.79 -26.89
N GLY A 385 36.51 -2.45 -27.79
CA GLY A 385 36.08 -3.85 -27.68
C GLY A 385 34.97 -4.03 -26.66
N VAL A 386 34.21 -2.97 -26.40
CA VAL A 386 33.09 -2.93 -25.46
C VAL A 386 32.01 -2.04 -26.07
N ALA A 387 30.79 -2.55 -26.18
CA ALA A 387 29.65 -1.76 -26.64
C ALA A 387 29.51 -0.45 -25.84
N ASP A 388 29.30 0.68 -26.52
CA ASP A 388 29.17 2.00 -25.86
C ASP A 388 27.91 2.09 -24.97
N THR A 389 26.92 1.25 -25.24
CA THR A 389 25.66 1.12 -24.51
C THR A 389 25.54 -0.31 -24.04
N ALA A 390 25.19 -0.50 -22.77
CA ALA A 390 24.95 -1.80 -22.17
C ALA A 390 23.55 -1.77 -21.54
N PRO A 391 22.88 -2.94 -21.44
CA PRO A 391 21.59 -3.04 -20.77
C PRO A 391 21.64 -2.43 -19.36
N SER A 392 20.60 -1.68 -19.00
CA SER A 392 20.46 -1.09 -17.68
C SER A 392 19.85 -2.05 -16.65
N GLY A 393 19.22 -3.12 -17.11
CA GLY A 393 18.36 -4.03 -16.36
C GLY A 393 17.05 -3.37 -15.95
N ILE A 394 16.58 -2.40 -16.75
CA ILE A 394 15.32 -1.71 -16.52
C ILE A 394 14.58 -1.71 -17.85
N ASP A 395 13.46 -2.41 -17.86
CA ASP A 395 12.40 -2.24 -18.83
C ASP A 395 11.19 -1.64 -18.10
N ALA A 396 10.69 -0.51 -18.57
CA ALA A 396 9.63 0.24 -17.89
C ALA A 396 8.24 -0.01 -18.48
N ASP A 397 8.16 -0.54 -19.70
CA ASP A 397 6.92 -0.93 -20.37
C ASP A 397 6.80 -2.43 -20.63
N ASN A 398 7.78 -3.23 -20.18
CA ASN A 398 7.79 -4.70 -20.19
C ASN A 398 7.55 -5.24 -21.60
N ASP A 399 8.25 -4.66 -22.59
CA ASP A 399 8.19 -5.10 -23.98
C ASP A 399 9.46 -5.81 -24.46
N GLY A 400 10.41 -6.09 -23.55
CA GLY A 400 11.62 -6.86 -23.83
C GLY A 400 12.82 -6.03 -24.27
N LEU A 401 12.61 -4.76 -24.66
CA LEU A 401 13.72 -3.89 -25.02
C LEU A 401 14.13 -2.97 -23.86
N ASP A 402 15.32 -3.20 -23.27
CA ASP A 402 15.82 -2.38 -22.15
C ASP A 402 15.80 -0.85 -22.45
N ASP A 403 15.42 -0.04 -21.45
CA ASP A 403 15.35 1.44 -21.51
C ASP A 403 16.65 2.11 -22.03
N ALA A 404 17.81 1.45 -21.90
CA ALA A 404 19.08 1.90 -22.46
C ALA A 404 19.06 1.96 -24.00
N PHE A 405 18.26 1.08 -24.61
CA PHE A 405 18.04 0.95 -26.05
C PHE A 405 16.67 1.53 -26.46
N ASP A 406 15.67 1.55 -25.57
CA ASP A 406 14.37 2.21 -25.78
C ASP A 406 14.19 3.54 -25.03
N VAL A 407 14.75 4.61 -25.58
CA VAL A 407 14.61 5.95 -24.97
C VAL A 407 13.22 6.58 -25.19
N ASP A 408 12.38 6.02 -26.07
CA ASP A 408 11.06 6.57 -26.40
C ASP A 408 9.85 5.69 -26.07
N GLN A 409 10.08 4.51 -25.48
CA GLN A 409 9.07 3.52 -25.07
C GLN A 409 8.15 3.19 -26.25
N GLY A 410 8.78 2.76 -27.34
CA GLY A 410 8.13 2.61 -28.63
C GLY A 410 8.94 1.88 -29.69
N GLY A 411 10.04 1.22 -29.32
CA GLY A 411 10.80 0.31 -30.16
C GLY A 411 11.47 0.97 -31.37
N THR A 412 11.98 2.19 -31.24
CA THR A 412 12.63 2.86 -32.38
C THR A 412 14.10 2.48 -32.50
N ALA A 413 14.41 1.57 -33.43
CA ALA A 413 15.78 1.16 -33.74
C ALA A 413 16.75 2.36 -33.99
N PRO A 414 17.80 2.54 -33.18
CA PRO A 414 18.89 3.47 -33.47
C PRO A 414 19.67 3.03 -34.74
N PRO A 415 20.43 3.95 -35.37
CA PRO A 415 21.27 3.58 -36.51
C PRO A 415 22.38 2.61 -36.07
N LEU A 416 22.48 1.47 -36.75
CA LEU A 416 23.52 0.46 -36.57
C LEU A 416 24.78 0.81 -37.37
N GLN A 417 25.89 0.20 -36.99
CA GLN A 417 27.17 0.31 -37.69
C GLN A 417 27.13 -0.44 -39.04
N ASP A 418 27.91 0.06 -40.00
CA ASP A 418 28.03 -0.38 -41.40
C ASP A 418 29.37 0.23 -41.87
N THR A 419 30.46 -0.45 -41.54
CA THR A 419 31.83 0.07 -41.55
C THR A 419 32.33 0.28 -42.98
N ASP A 420 32.10 -0.68 -43.87
CA ASP A 420 32.46 -0.58 -45.29
C ASP A 420 31.43 0.24 -46.13
N GLY A 421 30.21 0.41 -45.63
CA GLY A 421 29.14 1.18 -46.26
C GLY A 421 28.45 0.46 -47.42
N ASP A 422 28.49 -0.87 -47.48
CA ASP A 422 27.85 -1.68 -48.51
C ASP A 422 26.33 -1.83 -48.32
N GLY A 423 25.88 -1.57 -47.09
CA GLY A 423 24.48 -1.59 -46.66
C GLY A 423 24.05 -2.85 -45.92
N THR A 424 24.98 -3.76 -45.62
CA THR A 424 24.88 -4.81 -44.62
C THR A 424 25.44 -4.25 -43.30
N PRO A 425 24.67 -4.23 -42.21
CA PRO A 425 25.22 -3.83 -40.91
C PRO A 425 26.28 -4.82 -40.44
N ASP A 426 27.26 -4.33 -39.67
CA ASP A 426 28.44 -5.09 -39.21
C ASP A 426 28.06 -6.45 -38.58
N PHE A 427 27.10 -6.48 -37.65
CA PHE A 427 26.59 -7.73 -37.03
C PHE A 427 26.03 -8.82 -37.99
N ARG A 428 25.91 -8.52 -39.29
CA ARG A 428 25.52 -9.49 -40.33
C ARG A 428 26.51 -9.56 -41.48
N ASP A 429 27.69 -8.99 -41.34
CA ASP A 429 28.70 -8.89 -42.38
C ASP A 429 30.04 -9.50 -41.96
N ALA A 430 30.24 -10.77 -42.31
CA ALA A 430 31.47 -11.49 -41.97
C ALA A 430 32.80 -10.92 -42.53
N ASP A 431 32.77 -9.78 -43.23
CA ASP A 431 33.88 -8.97 -43.79
C ASP A 431 33.55 -7.47 -43.58
N ASP A 432 33.42 -7.08 -42.32
CA ASP A 432 32.95 -5.78 -41.80
C ASP A 432 33.55 -4.54 -42.48
N ASP A 433 34.83 -4.60 -42.82
CA ASP A 433 35.58 -3.50 -43.40
C ASP A 433 35.68 -3.55 -44.94
N GLY A 434 35.18 -4.64 -45.52
CA GLY A 434 35.11 -4.92 -46.94
C GLY A 434 36.46 -5.07 -47.63
N ASP A 435 37.51 -5.45 -46.90
CA ASP A 435 38.84 -5.67 -47.43
C ASP A 435 39.05 -7.10 -47.99
N GLY A 436 38.13 -8.03 -47.72
CA GLY A 436 38.17 -9.37 -48.26
C GLY A 436 39.03 -10.35 -47.46
N VAL A 437 39.52 -9.98 -46.29
CA VAL A 437 39.72 -10.91 -45.17
C VAL A 437 38.39 -11.02 -44.42
N LEU A 438 38.03 -12.21 -43.94
CA LEU A 438 36.86 -12.31 -43.06
C LEU A 438 37.28 -11.90 -41.65
N SER A 439 36.42 -11.23 -40.88
CA SER A 439 36.68 -10.79 -39.50
C SER A 439 37.23 -11.94 -38.62
N THR A 440 36.64 -13.15 -38.75
CA THR A 440 37.13 -14.40 -38.11
C THR A 440 38.64 -14.67 -38.24
N ASN A 441 39.26 -14.15 -39.30
CA ASN A 441 40.60 -14.45 -39.76
C ASN A 441 41.63 -13.34 -39.44
N GLU A 442 41.20 -12.28 -38.77
CA GLU A 442 42.04 -11.16 -38.34
C GLU A 442 42.50 -11.31 -36.88
N ASN A 443 42.28 -12.49 -36.31
CA ASN A 443 42.76 -12.82 -34.97
C ASN A 443 44.24 -13.27 -34.93
N TYR A 444 45.18 -12.37 -35.20
CA TYR A 444 46.61 -12.69 -35.18
C TYR A 444 47.27 -12.51 -33.80
N ASN A 445 46.73 -11.60 -33.00
CA ASN A 445 47.24 -11.21 -31.69
C ASN A 445 46.48 -12.01 -30.62
N SER A 446 47.13 -12.49 -29.55
CA SER A 446 46.45 -13.35 -28.55
C SER A 446 45.40 -12.65 -27.66
N GLY A 447 44.69 -11.64 -28.19
CA GLY A 447 43.56 -10.91 -27.61
C GLY A 447 42.20 -11.46 -28.08
N THR A 448 41.13 -10.72 -27.79
CA THR A 448 39.79 -10.94 -28.35
C THR A 448 39.69 -10.20 -29.69
N LEU A 449 38.99 -10.77 -30.68
CA LEU A 449 38.80 -10.21 -32.03
C LEU A 449 38.41 -8.72 -31.96
N ALA A 450 37.38 -8.41 -31.19
CA ALA A 450 36.88 -7.06 -30.90
C ALA A 450 37.91 -6.02 -30.40
N SER A 451 39.12 -6.43 -30.02
CA SER A 451 40.14 -5.54 -29.43
C SER A 451 41.53 -5.69 -30.04
N ASN A 452 41.67 -6.53 -31.07
CA ASN A 452 42.94 -6.69 -31.76
C ASN A 452 43.15 -5.46 -32.64
N ASP A 453 44.28 -4.78 -32.44
CA ASP A 453 44.67 -3.55 -33.14
C ASP A 453 46.16 -3.69 -33.45
N THR A 454 46.47 -4.10 -34.67
CA THR A 454 47.80 -4.54 -35.11
C THR A 454 48.75 -3.36 -35.31
N ASP A 455 48.27 -2.25 -35.86
CA ASP A 455 49.07 -1.04 -36.11
C ASP A 455 49.09 -0.04 -34.92
N GLY A 456 48.13 -0.16 -34.00
CA GLY A 456 48.00 0.64 -32.80
C GLY A 456 47.34 2.01 -33.01
N ASP A 457 46.56 2.20 -34.07
CA ASP A 457 45.87 3.45 -34.38
C ASP A 457 44.54 3.65 -33.62
N GLY A 458 44.03 2.57 -33.03
CA GLY A 458 42.79 2.53 -32.25
C GLY A 458 41.56 2.11 -33.06
N ILE A 459 41.72 1.56 -34.25
CA ILE A 459 40.70 0.81 -34.98
C ILE A 459 41.07 -0.68 -34.89
N PRO A 460 40.16 -1.56 -34.45
CA PRO A 460 40.38 -2.98 -34.44
C PRO A 460 40.54 -3.52 -35.85
N ASP A 461 41.34 -4.59 -35.99
CA ASP A 461 41.68 -5.22 -37.26
C ASP A 461 40.42 -5.54 -38.09
N TYR A 462 39.37 -6.12 -37.48
CA TYR A 462 38.10 -6.43 -38.18
C TYR A 462 37.33 -5.21 -38.73
N LEU A 463 37.69 -3.99 -38.31
CA LEU A 463 37.12 -2.73 -38.79
C LEU A 463 38.15 -1.87 -39.55
N ASP A 464 39.39 -2.37 -39.75
CA ASP A 464 40.49 -1.63 -40.36
C ASP A 464 40.97 -2.23 -41.70
N PRO A 465 40.59 -1.59 -42.84
CA PRO A 465 40.97 -2.07 -44.16
C PRO A 465 42.48 -2.13 -44.45
N ASP A 466 43.33 -1.60 -43.56
CA ASP A 466 44.80 -1.53 -43.61
C ASP A 466 45.41 -1.99 -42.26
N ASP A 467 44.98 -3.16 -41.75
CA ASP A 467 45.43 -3.88 -40.55
C ASP A 467 46.82 -3.54 -39.97
N ASP A 468 47.85 -3.50 -40.82
CA ASP A 468 49.24 -3.32 -40.42
C ASP A 468 49.75 -1.86 -40.47
N GLY A 469 48.92 -0.95 -40.98
CA GLY A 469 49.16 0.47 -41.13
C GLY A 469 50.27 0.83 -42.13
N ASP A 470 50.63 -0.06 -43.06
CA ASP A 470 51.68 0.17 -44.05
C ASP A 470 51.24 1.06 -45.23
N GLY A 471 49.93 1.28 -45.37
CA GLY A 471 49.30 2.11 -46.39
C GLY A 471 48.86 1.32 -47.63
N LYS A 472 48.68 0.00 -47.52
CA LYS A 472 48.13 -0.89 -48.55
C LYS A 472 47.08 -1.77 -47.90
N LEU A 473 45.85 -1.60 -48.36
CA LEU A 473 44.73 -2.44 -47.92
C LEU A 473 45.07 -3.93 -47.89
N SER A 474 44.60 -4.68 -46.91
CA SER A 474 44.90 -6.13 -46.76
C SER A 474 44.52 -6.91 -48.01
N SER A 475 43.40 -6.52 -48.65
CA SER A 475 42.96 -6.96 -49.99
C SER A 475 44.04 -6.95 -51.09
N ALA A 476 45.00 -6.02 -51.00
CA ALA A 476 46.05 -5.79 -51.99
C ALA A 476 47.30 -6.64 -51.74
N GLU A 477 47.34 -7.36 -50.62
CA GLU A 477 48.53 -7.99 -50.07
C GLU A 477 48.52 -9.51 -50.22
N GLN A 478 47.61 -10.03 -51.07
CA GLN A 478 47.44 -11.47 -51.29
C GLN A 478 47.09 -12.21 -49.99
N ASN A 479 46.21 -11.60 -49.20
CA ASN A 479 45.54 -12.17 -48.03
C ASN A 479 44.84 -13.51 -48.33
N ASP A 480 44.19 -13.66 -49.48
CA ASP A 480 43.59 -14.93 -49.94
C ASP A 480 43.85 -15.19 -51.45
N PRO A 481 45.00 -15.80 -51.80
CA PRO A 481 45.39 -16.04 -53.19
C PRO A 481 44.47 -16.97 -53.99
N ASP A 482 43.74 -17.87 -53.33
CA ASP A 482 42.86 -18.83 -53.99
C ASP A 482 41.36 -18.47 -53.91
N SER A 483 41.05 -17.39 -53.18
CA SER A 483 39.73 -16.77 -53.02
C SER A 483 38.70 -17.74 -52.45
N ASN A 484 39.09 -18.46 -51.39
CA ASN A 484 38.25 -19.41 -50.68
C ASN A 484 37.70 -18.89 -49.34
N GLY A 485 38.01 -17.65 -48.95
CA GLY A 485 37.63 -17.01 -47.69
C GLY A 485 38.47 -17.45 -46.49
N SER A 486 39.68 -17.96 -46.70
CA SER A 486 40.55 -18.44 -45.62
C SER A 486 41.99 -17.98 -45.81
N PRO A 487 42.62 -17.35 -44.81
CA PRO A 487 43.99 -16.84 -44.88
C PRO A 487 45.05 -17.94 -44.79
N THR A 488 44.65 -19.22 -44.83
CA THR A 488 45.59 -20.35 -44.63
C THR A 488 46.66 -20.47 -45.72
N ASP A 489 46.46 -19.82 -46.86
CA ASP A 489 47.45 -19.67 -47.92
C ASP A 489 47.86 -18.21 -48.19
N ALA A 490 47.54 -17.28 -47.28
CA ALA A 490 48.04 -15.92 -47.27
C ALA A 490 49.56 -15.89 -47.46
N VAL A 491 50.04 -14.87 -48.16
CA VAL A 491 51.46 -14.72 -48.44
C VAL A 491 52.18 -14.24 -47.18
N ASP A 492 53.30 -14.88 -46.88
CA ASP A 492 54.31 -14.47 -45.91
C ASP A 492 55.60 -14.29 -46.73
N SER A 493 55.87 -13.05 -47.12
CA SER A 493 56.88 -12.66 -48.10
C SER A 493 58.30 -12.76 -47.52
N ASP A 494 58.46 -12.50 -46.22
CA ASP A 494 59.75 -12.47 -45.53
C ASP A 494 60.10 -13.78 -44.78
N GLY A 495 59.10 -14.62 -44.54
CA GLY A 495 59.18 -15.93 -43.93
C GLY A 495 59.34 -15.89 -42.40
N ASP A 496 58.98 -14.80 -41.74
CA ASP A 496 59.08 -14.64 -40.30
C ASP A 496 57.91 -15.29 -39.52
N GLY A 497 56.84 -15.62 -40.24
CA GLY A 497 55.64 -16.28 -39.75
C GLY A 497 54.43 -15.37 -39.53
N ILE A 498 54.56 -14.07 -39.80
CA ILE A 498 53.47 -13.11 -39.95
C ILE A 498 53.12 -13.03 -41.45
N VAL A 499 51.83 -12.93 -41.76
CA VAL A 499 51.35 -12.80 -43.15
C VAL A 499 51.41 -11.34 -43.56
N ASP A 500 51.61 -11.06 -44.85
CA ASP A 500 51.93 -9.73 -45.37
C ASP A 500 50.94 -8.66 -44.87
N TYR A 501 49.63 -8.93 -44.90
CA TYR A 501 48.58 -8.00 -44.46
C TYR A 501 48.55 -7.69 -42.95
N LEU A 502 49.32 -8.40 -42.14
CA LEU A 502 49.47 -8.19 -40.70
C LEU A 502 50.92 -7.82 -40.32
N ASP A 503 51.82 -7.67 -41.30
CA ASP A 503 53.24 -7.38 -41.07
C ASP A 503 53.61 -5.96 -41.53
N ALA A 504 53.54 -5.02 -40.60
CA ALA A 504 53.98 -3.64 -40.80
C ALA A 504 55.45 -3.49 -41.22
N ASN A 505 56.26 -4.56 -41.14
CA ASN A 505 57.65 -4.62 -41.58
C ASN A 505 57.85 -5.42 -42.87
N ASP A 506 56.78 -5.83 -43.58
CA ASP A 506 56.85 -6.50 -44.89
C ASP A 506 57.49 -5.54 -45.90
N THR A 507 58.81 -5.63 -45.88
CA THR A 507 59.70 -4.92 -46.76
C THR A 507 60.05 -5.84 -47.94
N ASP A 508 59.49 -7.03 -48.08
CA ASP A 508 60.03 -8.09 -48.94
C ASP A 508 59.62 -8.00 -50.43
N GLY A 509 59.53 -6.76 -50.90
CA GLY A 509 59.75 -6.41 -52.29
C GLY A 509 61.24 -6.12 -52.62
N PRO A 510 61.61 -6.05 -53.91
CA PRO A 510 62.88 -5.45 -54.34
C PRO A 510 63.09 -4.01 -53.83
N LEU A 511 62.11 -3.39 -53.18
CA LEU A 511 62.17 -2.04 -52.63
C LEU A 511 62.28 -2.00 -51.09
N GLY A 512 62.30 -3.14 -50.39
CA GLY A 512 62.43 -3.20 -48.93
C GLY A 512 63.72 -2.74 -48.33
N ASP A 513 63.72 -2.30 -47.09
CA ASP A 513 64.93 -1.92 -46.33
C ASP A 513 64.91 -2.59 -44.95
N PRO A 514 65.07 -3.93 -44.89
CA PRO A 514 64.83 -4.70 -43.67
C PRO A 514 65.87 -4.46 -42.57
N ASP A 515 67.00 -3.83 -42.88
CA ASP A 515 67.99 -3.44 -41.88
C ASP A 515 67.98 -1.94 -41.52
N GLY A 516 67.12 -1.16 -42.20
CA GLY A 516 66.88 0.25 -41.94
C GLY A 516 68.08 1.15 -42.24
N ASP A 517 69.01 0.70 -43.10
CA ASP A 517 70.23 1.44 -43.42
C ASP A 517 70.03 2.52 -44.49
N GLY A 518 68.86 2.56 -45.11
CA GLY A 518 68.45 3.51 -46.14
C GLY A 518 68.67 3.00 -47.58
N LEU A 519 68.95 1.72 -47.78
CA LEU A 519 69.08 1.06 -49.07
C LEU A 519 68.06 -0.05 -49.24
N THR A 520 67.51 -0.16 -50.45
CA THR A 520 66.54 -1.22 -50.72
C THR A 520 67.20 -2.58 -51.00
N ASN A 521 66.54 -3.70 -50.77
CA ASN A 521 66.90 -5.08 -51.13
C ASN A 521 67.49 -5.20 -52.55
N GLN A 522 66.90 -4.51 -53.54
CA GLN A 522 67.42 -4.47 -54.92
C GLN A 522 68.70 -3.63 -55.08
N GLN A 523 68.80 -2.52 -54.38
CA GLN A 523 70.01 -1.66 -54.37
C GLN A 523 71.17 -2.40 -53.74
N GLU A 524 70.92 -3.09 -52.64
CA GLU A 524 71.90 -3.89 -51.92
C GLU A 524 72.36 -5.11 -52.68
N THR A 525 71.42 -5.83 -53.31
CA THR A 525 71.74 -6.89 -54.26
C THR A 525 72.56 -6.38 -55.46
N ALA A 526 72.31 -5.15 -55.93
CA ALA A 526 73.04 -4.54 -57.04
C ALA A 526 74.47 -4.09 -56.67
N ILE A 527 74.71 -3.74 -55.40
CA ILE A 527 76.04 -3.35 -54.89
C ILE A 527 76.76 -4.48 -54.13
N GLY A 528 76.09 -5.60 -53.90
CA GLY A 528 76.60 -6.80 -53.24
C GLY A 528 76.71 -6.69 -51.73
N THR A 529 75.92 -5.81 -51.09
CA THR A 529 75.72 -5.77 -49.64
C THR A 529 74.60 -6.74 -49.25
N ASN A 530 74.55 -7.06 -47.96
CA ASN A 530 73.63 -8.06 -47.45
C ASN A 530 72.37 -7.34 -46.96
N PRO A 531 71.19 -7.59 -47.54
CA PRO A 531 70.03 -6.75 -47.29
C PRO A 531 69.40 -6.77 -45.89
N ASN A 532 70.03 -7.49 -44.99
CA ASN A 532 69.55 -7.72 -43.63
C ASN A 532 70.70 -7.41 -42.64
N ASN A 533 71.67 -6.57 -43.02
CA ASN A 533 72.79 -6.20 -42.17
C ASN A 533 73.22 -4.73 -42.39
N PRO A 534 73.00 -3.85 -41.40
CA PRO A 534 73.05 -2.39 -41.56
C PRO A 534 74.47 -1.78 -41.63
N ASP A 535 75.47 -2.56 -42.04
CA ASP A 535 76.92 -2.32 -41.81
C ASP A 535 77.76 -2.18 -43.11
#